data_AF-A0A2G5TU09-F1
#
_entry.id   AF-A0A2G5TU09-F1
#
_cell.length_a   1.000
_cell.length_b   1.000
_cell.length_c   1.000
_cell.angle_alpha   90.00
_cell.angle_beta   90.00
_cell.angle_gamma   90.00
#
_symmetry.space_group_name_H-M   'P 1'
#
loop_
_entity.id
_entity.type
_entity.pdbx_description
1 polymer ?
#
loop_
_entity_poly.entity_id
_entity_poly.type
_entity_poly.pdbx_seq_one_letter_code
_entity_poly.pdbx_strand_id
1 'polypeptide(L)'
;MSVIPRFEKEFVLKHVFKDVPSFKEEVQYFSKWEDHFNVNWFMCLERHSDHLMLCVHCRPLAPPTKWSIQTKLELKFIGRNQKHFIVPMDSYYERDGGVGSRFLGCEGMEKEYVVDGNLTVEAKVTIVETTGLGKEKIRGFDESQKDISDVILVVSDTKFYLSKMYLAAQSSFFKSLFFGNSPDSVFSNAILTDSPLESKKPEVTLEGVDSNDVHYFMEVLYGESAIDDGNVEGVLLLADKYDAPTVKRRCVEFLLEKSKKPLKTKQLLANRYHLENWNFTCAISNANTKTKQFKLKHAFKDVTSFEEGVYNRSKREDHFNVKWSMSVKRFNNHLTFFVYCEPLGPSDKWSIQTIAEVKVVGRNQNDTIKTIDHFHERKGGLGFDILEWEEMENEYLVDGNLTVEAKVTIIETTGLGKEKIRIFDESQKDVSDVILVVRDTKFYVSKSFLAAESIFFKAILSENSSESKESKVTLDGVDPNDFHYFLEVLYGETSIDDSTVEGILMTAVKYSTPIVFRKCEEFLLNSSEMIPRKKLKLSVKYDLEELKNKCMSEAKIKSILSHGVYGIGLSIMS
;
A
#
# COMPACT_ATOMS: atom_id res chain seq x y z
N MET A 1 -30.17 10.16 -2.04
CA MET A 1 -29.07 9.33 -1.53
C MET A 1 -29.53 8.83 -0.18
N SER A 2 -29.75 7.53 -0.02
CA SER A 2 -30.04 6.90 1.26
C SER A 2 -28.84 7.08 2.19
N VAL A 3 -29.09 7.53 3.41
CA VAL A 3 -28.08 7.58 4.47
C VAL A 3 -27.86 6.13 4.91
N ILE A 4 -26.69 5.58 4.59
CA ILE A 4 -26.27 4.25 5.04
C ILE A 4 -25.76 4.39 6.48
N PRO A 5 -26.16 3.54 7.43
CA PRO A 5 -25.59 3.52 8.77
C PRO A 5 -24.07 3.37 8.70
N ARG A 6 -23.36 4.21 9.45
CA ARG A 6 -21.90 4.16 9.51
C ARG A 6 -21.51 2.84 10.20
N PHE A 7 -20.90 1.91 9.45
CA PHE A 7 -20.35 0.61 9.90
C PHE A 7 -21.26 -0.63 9.85
N GLU A 8 -22.37 -0.57 9.12
CA GLU A 8 -23.21 -1.75 8.82
C GLU A 8 -23.20 -2.03 7.31
N LYS A 9 -23.30 -3.31 6.92
CA LYS A 9 -23.49 -3.70 5.51
C LYS A 9 -24.95 -3.49 5.09
N GLU A 10 -25.43 -2.27 5.23
CA GLU A 10 -26.82 -1.88 5.03
C GLU A 10 -26.99 -0.90 3.86
N PHE A 11 -28.04 -1.07 3.07
CA PHE A 11 -28.41 -0.14 1.99
C PHE A 11 -29.91 -0.21 1.68
N VAL A 12 -30.41 0.78 0.93
CA VAL A 12 -31.82 0.84 0.52
C VAL A 12 -31.91 0.89 -1.00
N LEU A 13 -32.55 -0.11 -1.59
CA LEU A 13 -32.96 -0.10 -2.99
C LEU A 13 -34.29 0.65 -3.09
N LYS A 14 -34.42 1.55 -4.08
CA LYS A 14 -35.66 2.29 -4.30
C LYS A 14 -36.09 2.24 -5.76
N HIS A 15 -37.35 1.88 -6.00
CA HIS A 15 -37.87 1.79 -7.35
C HIS A 15 -39.34 2.19 -7.45
N VAL A 16 -39.73 2.65 -8.64
CA VAL A 16 -41.11 2.96 -9.00
C VAL A 16 -41.49 2.09 -10.18
N PHE A 17 -42.31 1.06 -9.93
CA PHE A 17 -42.90 0.24 -10.98
C PHE A 17 -44.04 1.02 -11.62
N LYS A 18 -44.00 1.16 -12.95
CA LYS A 18 -44.98 1.94 -13.70
C LYS A 18 -46.05 1.03 -14.28
N ASP A 19 -47.25 1.58 -14.42
CA ASP A 19 -48.39 0.92 -15.08
C ASP A 19 -48.72 -0.46 -14.48
N VAL A 20 -48.60 -0.59 -13.15
CA VAL A 20 -48.79 -1.86 -12.42
C VAL A 20 -50.13 -2.55 -12.71
N PRO A 21 -51.27 -1.84 -12.87
CA PRO A 21 -52.53 -2.48 -13.24
C PRO A 21 -52.47 -3.26 -14.58
N SER A 22 -51.55 -2.90 -15.48
CA SER A 22 -51.35 -3.56 -16.77
C SER A 22 -50.45 -4.81 -16.70
N PHE A 23 -49.89 -5.12 -15.53
CA PHE A 23 -48.97 -6.23 -15.36
C PHE A 23 -49.70 -7.56 -15.59
N LYS A 24 -49.15 -8.34 -16.52
CA LYS A 24 -49.59 -9.70 -16.81
C LYS A 24 -49.24 -10.66 -15.67
N GLU A 25 -50.08 -11.66 -15.49
CA GLU A 25 -49.88 -12.76 -14.55
C GLU A 25 -48.61 -13.55 -14.91
N GLU A 26 -47.83 -13.94 -13.89
CA GLU A 26 -46.58 -14.71 -14.00
C GLU A 26 -45.49 -14.05 -14.89
N VAL A 27 -45.57 -12.72 -15.07
CA VAL A 27 -44.53 -11.94 -15.74
C VAL A 27 -43.73 -11.16 -14.71
N GLN A 28 -42.41 -11.24 -14.83
CA GLN A 28 -41.45 -10.58 -13.95
C GLN A 28 -41.08 -9.19 -14.46
N TYR A 29 -41.23 -8.19 -13.58
CA TYR A 29 -40.85 -6.81 -13.86
C TYR A 29 -39.71 -6.41 -12.93
N PHE A 30 -38.60 -5.94 -13.50
CA PHE A 30 -37.36 -5.73 -12.74
C PHE A 30 -37.04 -4.25 -12.56
N SER A 31 -36.49 -3.90 -11.39
CA SER A 31 -35.81 -2.62 -11.19
C SER A 31 -34.46 -2.59 -11.91
N LYS A 32 -33.84 -1.42 -11.95
CA LYS A 32 -32.41 -1.34 -12.26
C LYS A 32 -31.62 -2.05 -11.16
N TRP A 33 -30.52 -2.68 -11.54
CA TRP A 33 -29.51 -3.18 -10.61
C TRP A 33 -28.72 -2.04 -9.96
N GLU A 34 -28.33 -2.26 -8.71
CA GLU A 34 -27.42 -1.44 -7.94
C GLU A 34 -26.28 -2.31 -7.37
N ASP A 35 -25.03 -1.83 -7.47
CA ASP A 35 -23.86 -2.49 -6.87
C ASP A 35 -23.73 -2.04 -5.41
N HIS A 36 -23.86 -2.98 -4.49
CA HIS A 36 -23.62 -2.78 -3.07
C HIS A 36 -22.87 -3.97 -2.51
N PHE A 37 -21.73 -3.72 -1.85
CA PHE A 37 -20.86 -4.74 -1.28
C PHE A 37 -20.43 -5.80 -2.31
N ASN A 38 -20.14 -5.34 -3.53
CA ASN A 38 -19.67 -6.14 -4.67
C ASN A 38 -20.68 -7.21 -5.16
N VAL A 39 -21.94 -7.02 -4.81
CA VAL A 39 -23.08 -7.84 -5.23
C VAL A 39 -24.06 -6.93 -5.96
N ASN A 40 -24.58 -7.38 -7.10
CA ASN A 40 -25.63 -6.68 -7.81
C ASN A 40 -26.98 -7.02 -7.18
N TRP A 41 -27.69 -5.99 -6.75
CA TRP A 41 -29.01 -6.11 -6.13
C TRP A 41 -30.07 -5.47 -7.00
N PHE A 42 -31.23 -6.10 -7.11
CA PHE A 42 -32.38 -5.56 -7.84
C PHE A 42 -33.68 -6.13 -7.29
N MET A 43 -34.77 -5.42 -7.52
CA MET A 43 -36.11 -5.86 -7.12
C MET A 43 -36.86 -6.43 -8.32
N CYS A 44 -37.64 -7.46 -8.08
CA CYS A 44 -38.59 -8.03 -9.03
C CYS A 44 -40.00 -7.91 -8.47
N LEU A 45 -40.95 -7.44 -9.27
CA LEU A 45 -42.37 -7.45 -8.96
C LEU A 45 -43.07 -8.42 -9.93
N GLU A 46 -43.83 -9.35 -9.36
CA GLU A 46 -44.57 -10.38 -10.10
C GLU A 46 -46.02 -10.40 -9.63
N ARG A 47 -46.96 -10.58 -10.57
CA ARG A 47 -48.39 -10.70 -10.30
C ARG A 47 -48.80 -12.17 -10.36
N HIS A 48 -49.44 -12.66 -9.30
CA HIS A 48 -50.12 -13.95 -9.28
C HIS A 48 -51.59 -13.70 -8.97
N SER A 49 -52.52 -14.35 -9.68
CA SER A 49 -53.98 -14.29 -9.51
C SER A 49 -54.53 -13.21 -8.56
N ASP A 50 -54.42 -13.43 -7.24
CA ASP A 50 -54.92 -12.54 -6.20
C ASP A 50 -53.87 -11.68 -5.46
N HIS A 51 -52.56 -11.80 -5.67
CA HIS A 51 -51.52 -11.05 -4.93
C HIS A 51 -50.32 -10.58 -5.78
N LEU A 52 -49.63 -9.55 -5.30
CA LEU A 52 -48.31 -9.18 -5.80
C LEU A 52 -47.19 -9.76 -4.94
N MET A 53 -46.14 -10.21 -5.61
CA MET A 53 -44.90 -10.69 -5.01
C MET A 53 -43.76 -9.74 -5.40
N LEU A 54 -43.23 -9.03 -4.41
CA LEU A 54 -41.96 -8.30 -4.47
C LEU A 54 -40.82 -9.19 -3.94
N CYS A 55 -39.83 -9.44 -4.79
CA CYS A 55 -38.60 -10.15 -4.45
C CYS A 55 -37.40 -9.23 -4.53
N VAL A 56 -36.43 -9.42 -3.63
CA VAL A 56 -35.08 -8.87 -3.75
C VAL A 56 -34.18 -9.96 -4.29
N HIS A 57 -33.59 -9.70 -5.45
CA HIS A 57 -32.60 -10.56 -6.09
C HIS A 57 -31.21 -10.04 -5.80
N CYS A 58 -30.28 -10.98 -5.70
CA CYS A 58 -28.85 -10.68 -5.60
C CYS A 58 -28.07 -11.55 -6.59
N ARG A 59 -26.97 -10.99 -7.12
CA ARG A 59 -26.04 -11.71 -7.98
C ARG A 59 -24.62 -11.20 -7.74
N PRO A 60 -23.71 -12.01 -7.19
CA PRO A 60 -22.30 -11.62 -7.07
C PRO A 60 -21.69 -11.24 -8.42
N LEU A 61 -20.79 -10.25 -8.43
CA LEU A 61 -20.15 -9.78 -9.68
C LEU A 61 -19.25 -10.83 -10.34
N ALA A 62 -18.69 -11.76 -9.55
CA ALA A 62 -17.94 -12.93 -10.00
C ALA A 62 -18.32 -14.11 -9.09
N PRO A 63 -19.46 -14.79 -9.34
CA PRO A 63 -19.97 -15.79 -8.41
C PRO A 63 -19.02 -17.00 -8.39
N PRO A 64 -18.51 -17.39 -7.20
CA PRO A 64 -17.75 -18.63 -7.06
C PRO A 64 -18.68 -19.84 -7.26
N THR A 65 -18.11 -21.04 -7.32
CA THR A 65 -18.88 -22.28 -7.44
C THR A 65 -19.84 -22.53 -6.28
N LYS A 66 -19.50 -22.03 -5.08
CA LYS A 66 -20.34 -22.05 -3.88
C LYS A 66 -20.24 -20.71 -3.17
N TRP A 67 -21.37 -20.07 -2.95
CA TRP A 67 -21.49 -18.86 -2.15
C TRP A 67 -22.80 -18.86 -1.39
N SER A 68 -22.84 -18.08 -0.32
CA SER A 68 -24.10 -17.70 0.28
C SER A 68 -24.09 -16.27 0.80
N ILE A 69 -25.28 -15.68 0.88
CA ILE A 69 -25.52 -14.37 1.50
C ILE A 69 -26.73 -14.50 2.40
N GLN A 70 -26.54 -14.24 3.69
CA GLN A 70 -27.64 -14.11 4.63
C GLN A 70 -27.95 -12.63 4.83
N THR A 71 -29.22 -12.24 4.79
CA THR A 71 -29.64 -10.86 5.00
C THR A 71 -30.87 -10.74 5.89
N LYS A 72 -31.04 -9.55 6.46
CA LYS A 72 -32.32 -9.04 6.98
C LYS A 72 -32.87 -8.05 5.97
N LEU A 73 -34.10 -8.26 5.52
CA LEU A 73 -34.81 -7.41 4.58
C LEU A 73 -35.95 -6.69 5.29
N GLU A 74 -36.12 -5.39 5.04
CA GLU A 74 -37.35 -4.67 5.34
C GLU A 74 -37.93 -4.14 4.03
N LEU A 75 -39.02 -4.77 3.58
CA LEU A 75 -39.69 -4.44 2.32
C LEU A 75 -40.81 -3.46 2.60
N LYS A 76 -40.73 -2.28 1.99
CA LYS A 76 -41.62 -1.15 2.24
C LYS A 76 -42.33 -0.72 0.97
N PHE A 77 -43.66 -0.64 1.05
CA PHE A 77 -44.50 -0.10 -0.02
C PHE A 77 -45.01 1.27 0.39
N ILE A 78 -44.97 2.22 -0.52
CA ILE A 78 -45.32 3.62 -0.25
C ILE A 78 -46.54 3.97 -1.09
N GLY A 79 -47.65 4.24 -0.39
CA GLY A 79 -48.94 4.57 -0.96
C GLY A 79 -49.36 6.02 -0.78
N ARG A 80 -50.65 6.28 -0.92
CA ARG A 80 -51.23 7.64 -0.81
C ARG A 80 -51.02 8.20 0.59
N ASN A 81 -50.85 9.52 0.70
CA ASN A 81 -50.69 10.25 1.97
C ASN A 81 -49.55 9.73 2.86
N GLN A 82 -48.46 9.23 2.26
CA GLN A 82 -47.33 8.60 2.97
C GLN A 82 -47.72 7.35 3.80
N LYS A 83 -48.89 6.76 3.56
CA LYS A 83 -49.23 5.45 4.10
C LYS A 83 -48.18 4.46 3.61
N HIS A 84 -47.58 3.73 4.54
CA HIS A 84 -46.61 2.69 4.23
C HIS A 84 -46.83 1.49 5.12
N PHE A 85 -46.48 0.32 4.61
CA PHE A 85 -46.33 -0.88 5.42
C PHE A 85 -44.94 -1.44 5.18
N ILE A 86 -44.38 -2.06 6.22
CA ILE A 86 -43.04 -2.64 6.22
C ILE A 86 -43.18 -4.12 6.57
N VAL A 87 -42.51 -4.97 5.80
CA VAL A 87 -42.44 -6.40 6.04
C VAL A 87 -40.99 -6.77 6.33
N PRO A 88 -40.63 -7.05 7.60
CA PRO A 88 -39.33 -7.60 7.94
C PRO A 88 -39.29 -9.08 7.57
N MET A 89 -38.17 -9.54 7.01
CA MET A 89 -37.91 -10.96 6.80
C MET A 89 -36.42 -11.27 6.80
N ASP A 90 -36.05 -12.44 7.31
CA ASP A 90 -34.72 -12.99 7.11
C ASP A 90 -34.67 -13.70 5.76
N SER A 91 -33.57 -13.56 5.04
CA SER A 91 -33.39 -14.21 3.75
C SER A 91 -32.01 -14.82 3.59
N TYR A 92 -31.93 -15.84 2.74
CA TYR A 92 -30.72 -16.59 2.47
C TYR A 92 -30.64 -16.88 0.97
N TYR A 93 -29.51 -16.52 0.38
CA TYR A 93 -29.22 -16.68 -1.04
C TYR A 93 -28.07 -17.66 -1.22
N GLU A 94 -28.21 -18.65 -2.10
CA GLU A 94 -27.17 -19.63 -2.45
C GLU A 94 -27.05 -19.90 -3.96
N ARG A 95 -27.89 -19.22 -4.75
CA ARG A 95 -27.98 -19.29 -6.21
C ARG A 95 -28.63 -18.03 -6.74
N ASP A 96 -28.49 -17.78 -8.04
CA ASP A 96 -29.17 -16.69 -8.73
C ASP A 96 -30.70 -16.84 -8.54
N GLY A 97 -31.31 -15.89 -7.85
CA GLY A 97 -32.72 -15.97 -7.45
C GLY A 97 -33.16 -14.81 -6.57
N GLY A 98 -34.47 -14.66 -6.45
CA GLY A 98 -35.10 -13.65 -5.60
C GLY A 98 -35.66 -14.28 -4.35
N VAL A 99 -35.48 -13.61 -3.21
CA VAL A 99 -36.23 -13.92 -1.99
C VAL A 99 -37.18 -12.76 -1.74
N GLY A 100 -38.43 -13.09 -1.46
CA GLY A 100 -39.50 -12.11 -1.31
C GLY A 100 -40.66 -12.67 -0.52
N SER A 101 -41.64 -11.83 -0.27
CA SER A 101 -42.87 -12.24 0.40
C SER A 101 -44.06 -12.09 -0.54
N ARG A 102 -45.20 -12.67 -0.15
CA ARG A 102 -46.50 -12.27 -0.70
C ARG A 102 -47.05 -11.18 0.22
N PHE A 103 -47.57 -10.10 -0.33
CA PHE A 103 -47.78 -8.89 0.46
C PHE A 103 -49.26 -8.66 0.78
N LEU A 104 -50.13 -8.55 -0.23
CA LEU A 104 -51.54 -8.22 -0.06
C LEU A 104 -52.34 -8.67 -1.29
N GLY A 105 -53.66 -8.79 -1.11
CA GLY A 105 -54.59 -8.96 -2.23
C GLY A 105 -54.50 -7.82 -3.24
N CYS A 106 -54.51 -8.10 -4.55
CA CYS A 106 -54.34 -7.12 -5.62
C CYS A 106 -55.30 -5.93 -5.49
N GLU A 107 -56.57 -6.17 -5.12
CA GLU A 107 -57.56 -5.09 -4.95
C GLU A 107 -57.19 -4.11 -3.83
N GLY A 108 -56.75 -4.61 -2.67
CA GLY A 108 -56.35 -3.75 -1.53
C GLY A 108 -55.07 -2.97 -1.84
N MET A 109 -54.14 -3.62 -2.53
CA MET A 109 -52.87 -3.02 -2.90
C MET A 109 -53.02 -1.95 -4.00
N GLU A 110 -53.81 -2.20 -5.05
CA GLU A 110 -54.11 -1.22 -6.11
C GLU A 110 -54.84 0.00 -5.56
N LYS A 111 -55.77 -0.19 -4.61
CA LYS A 111 -56.54 0.91 -4.04
C LYS A 111 -55.70 1.84 -3.15
N GLU A 112 -54.82 1.27 -2.33
CA GLU A 112 -54.14 2.03 -1.27
C GLU A 112 -52.71 2.46 -1.63
N TYR A 113 -52.00 1.66 -2.43
CA TYR A 113 -50.57 1.81 -2.68
C TYR A 113 -50.21 2.18 -4.12
N VAL A 114 -51.11 1.94 -5.08
CA VAL A 114 -50.91 2.39 -6.46
C VAL A 114 -51.41 3.84 -6.62
N VAL A 115 -50.49 4.73 -7.00
CA VAL A 115 -50.73 6.16 -7.21
C VAL A 115 -50.45 6.49 -8.67
N ASP A 116 -51.48 6.95 -9.39
CA ASP A 116 -51.41 7.25 -10.82
C ASP A 116 -50.84 6.08 -11.65
N GLY A 117 -51.27 4.86 -11.33
CA GLY A 117 -50.81 3.62 -11.99
C GLY A 117 -49.44 3.12 -11.54
N ASN A 118 -48.75 3.84 -10.65
CA ASN A 118 -47.39 3.53 -10.23
C ASN A 118 -47.34 2.97 -8.79
N LEU A 119 -46.43 2.02 -8.55
CA LEU A 119 -46.14 1.48 -7.22
C LEU A 119 -44.72 1.84 -6.81
N THR A 120 -44.57 2.57 -5.70
CA THR A 120 -43.25 2.91 -5.15
C THR A 120 -42.88 1.92 -4.05
N VAL A 121 -41.70 1.32 -4.18
CA VAL A 121 -41.16 0.37 -3.21
C VAL A 121 -39.76 0.75 -2.77
N GLU A 122 -39.46 0.44 -1.51
CA GLU A 122 -38.13 0.52 -0.91
C GLU A 122 -37.80 -0.86 -0.30
N ALA A 123 -36.61 -1.37 -0.55
CA ALA A 123 -36.10 -2.57 0.12
C ALA A 123 -34.84 -2.18 0.89
N LYS A 124 -34.94 -2.17 2.22
CA LYS A 124 -33.79 -2.02 3.10
C LYS A 124 -33.14 -3.39 3.27
N VAL A 125 -31.88 -3.51 2.93
CA VAL A 125 -31.12 -4.76 2.94
C VAL A 125 -29.98 -4.62 3.94
N THR A 126 -29.90 -5.52 4.91
CA THR A 126 -28.77 -5.66 5.83
C THR A 126 -28.09 -6.99 5.58
N ILE A 127 -26.85 -6.99 5.08
CA ILE A 127 -26.06 -8.22 4.91
C ILE A 127 -25.50 -8.63 6.28
N VAL A 128 -25.85 -9.84 6.71
CA VAL A 128 -25.46 -10.39 8.02
C VAL A 128 -24.18 -11.21 7.89
N GLU A 129 -24.15 -12.12 6.93
CA GLU A 129 -23.03 -13.03 6.72
C GLU A 129 -22.89 -13.34 5.23
N THR A 130 -21.65 -13.46 4.78
CA THR A 130 -21.35 -13.94 3.43
C THR A 130 -20.39 -15.13 3.48
N THR A 131 -20.51 -16.04 2.53
CA THR A 131 -19.55 -17.14 2.37
C THR A 131 -19.14 -17.29 0.91
N GLY A 132 -17.89 -17.66 0.68
CA GLY A 132 -17.33 -17.91 -0.65
C GLY A 132 -17.09 -16.66 -1.51
N LEU A 133 -17.62 -15.49 -1.14
CA LEU A 133 -17.39 -14.25 -1.89
C LEU A 133 -15.95 -13.74 -1.71
N GLY A 134 -15.34 -13.28 -2.80
CA GLY A 134 -13.97 -12.77 -2.84
C GLY A 134 -12.97 -13.79 -3.37
N LYS A 135 -11.68 -13.52 -3.16
CA LYS A 135 -10.57 -14.41 -3.52
C LYS A 135 -10.48 -15.66 -2.65
N GLU A 136 -9.77 -16.67 -3.12
CA GLU A 136 -9.34 -17.76 -2.26
C GLU A 136 -8.54 -17.22 -1.06
N LYS A 137 -8.85 -17.73 0.13
CA LYS A 137 -8.17 -17.37 1.38
C LYS A 137 -6.77 -17.97 1.37
N ILE A 138 -5.77 -17.12 1.61
CA ILE A 138 -4.34 -17.47 1.49
C ILE A 138 -3.62 -17.57 2.83
N ARG A 139 -4.26 -17.14 3.93
CA ARG A 139 -3.74 -17.26 5.29
C ARG A 139 -4.79 -17.78 6.26
N GLY A 140 -4.40 -18.73 7.11
CA GLY A 140 -5.22 -19.25 8.20
C GLY A 140 -5.06 -18.42 9.48
N PHE A 141 -6.17 -18.18 10.17
CA PHE A 141 -6.22 -17.57 11.51
C PHE A 141 -6.93 -18.48 12.51
N ASP A 142 -6.96 -19.78 12.23
CA ASP A 142 -7.64 -20.81 13.01
C ASP A 142 -6.75 -21.36 14.15
N GLU A 143 -7.15 -22.50 14.72
CA GLU A 143 -6.44 -23.14 15.82
C GLU A 143 -4.98 -23.50 15.51
N SER A 144 -4.58 -23.55 14.24
CA SER A 144 -3.16 -23.73 13.85
C SER A 144 -2.26 -22.60 14.36
N GLN A 145 -2.82 -21.41 14.62
CA GLN A 145 -2.10 -20.25 15.16
C GLN A 145 -2.18 -20.16 16.68
N LYS A 146 -2.69 -21.19 17.36
CA LYS A 146 -2.89 -21.20 18.81
C LYS A 146 -1.59 -21.13 19.60
N ASP A 147 -0.42 -21.49 19.08
CA ASP A 147 0.80 -21.42 19.90
C ASP A 147 1.42 -20.02 19.94
N ILE A 148 1.09 -19.17 18.96
CA ILE A 148 1.73 -17.85 18.78
C ILE A 148 0.77 -16.67 18.99
N SER A 149 -0.52 -16.93 19.17
CA SER A 149 -1.54 -15.93 19.47
C SER A 149 -1.62 -15.61 20.97
N ASP A 150 -2.19 -14.47 21.33
CA ASP A 150 -2.47 -14.06 22.72
C ASP A 150 -3.89 -13.48 22.89
N VAL A 151 -4.69 -13.46 21.81
CA VAL A 151 -6.11 -13.10 21.80
C VAL A 151 -6.86 -13.92 20.76
N ILE A 152 -8.14 -14.18 21.03
CA ILE A 152 -9.07 -14.79 20.09
C ILE A 152 -10.17 -13.77 19.79
N LEU A 153 -10.34 -13.34 18.54
CA LEU A 153 -11.50 -12.57 18.13
C LEU A 153 -12.59 -13.52 17.65
N VAL A 154 -13.82 -13.32 18.11
CA VAL A 154 -14.98 -14.15 17.76
C VAL A 154 -15.93 -13.32 16.91
N VAL A 155 -16.24 -13.78 15.70
CA VAL A 155 -17.17 -13.13 14.77
C VAL A 155 -18.19 -14.18 14.35
N SER A 156 -19.45 -13.99 14.76
CA SER A 156 -20.47 -15.04 14.65
C SER A 156 -19.92 -16.35 15.26
N ASP A 157 -19.87 -17.43 14.49
CA ASP A 157 -19.32 -18.73 14.94
C ASP A 157 -17.84 -18.93 14.58
N THR A 158 -17.18 -17.93 13.99
CA THR A 158 -15.79 -18.02 13.54
C THR A 158 -14.82 -17.43 14.58
N LYS A 159 -13.74 -18.16 14.87
CA LYS A 159 -12.67 -17.73 15.79
C LYS A 159 -11.38 -17.37 15.04
N PHE A 160 -10.79 -16.23 15.37
CA PHE A 160 -9.54 -15.73 14.82
C PHE A 160 -8.47 -15.63 15.91
N TYR A 161 -7.40 -16.41 15.80
CA TYR A 161 -6.28 -16.47 16.73
C TYR A 161 -5.19 -15.46 16.32
N LEU A 162 -5.00 -14.40 17.11
CA LEU A 162 -4.24 -13.20 16.70
C LEU A 162 -3.29 -12.68 17.81
N SER A 163 -2.48 -11.67 17.47
CA SER A 163 -1.58 -10.95 18.40
C SER A 163 -2.14 -9.58 18.80
N LYS A 164 -2.35 -9.34 20.10
CA LYS A 164 -2.86 -8.06 20.65
C LYS A 164 -1.94 -6.90 20.33
N MET A 165 -0.64 -7.08 20.57
CA MET A 165 0.37 -6.04 20.32
C MET A 165 0.39 -5.68 18.84
N TYR A 166 0.34 -6.68 17.96
CA TYR A 166 0.29 -6.44 16.53
C TYR A 166 -0.98 -5.67 16.11
N LEU A 167 -2.15 -6.14 16.54
CA LEU A 167 -3.42 -5.48 16.23
C LEU A 167 -3.44 -4.03 16.74
N ALA A 168 -2.97 -3.78 17.97
CA ALA A 168 -2.88 -2.45 18.54
C ALA A 168 -1.87 -1.55 17.80
N ALA A 169 -0.76 -2.10 17.32
CA ALA A 169 0.21 -1.36 16.50
C ALA A 169 -0.33 -1.05 15.09
N GLN A 170 -1.41 -1.71 14.65
CA GLN A 170 -2.02 -1.52 13.34
C GLN A 170 -3.33 -0.72 13.36
N SER A 171 -3.92 -0.53 14.55
CA SER A 171 -5.26 0.04 14.70
C SER A 171 -5.43 0.74 16.05
N SER A 172 -5.83 2.00 16.01
CA SER A 172 -6.11 2.77 17.24
C SER A 172 -7.32 2.22 18.00
N PHE A 173 -8.29 1.64 17.28
CA PHE A 173 -9.42 0.92 17.85
C PHE A 173 -8.93 -0.25 18.68
N PHE A 174 -8.15 -1.17 18.10
CA PHE A 174 -7.63 -2.33 18.84
C PHE A 174 -6.65 -1.92 19.95
N LYS A 175 -5.88 -0.85 19.77
CA LYS A 175 -5.06 -0.26 20.83
C LYS A 175 -5.91 0.17 22.02
N SER A 176 -6.99 0.90 21.77
CA SER A 176 -7.93 1.33 22.80
C SER A 176 -8.67 0.14 23.41
N LEU A 177 -9.03 -0.85 22.59
CA LEU A 177 -9.71 -2.08 22.99
C LEU A 177 -8.87 -2.89 24.00
N PHE A 178 -7.57 -3.05 23.73
CA PHE A 178 -6.71 -3.91 24.54
C PHE A 178 -5.96 -3.17 25.65
N PHE A 179 -5.70 -1.87 25.49
CA PHE A 179 -4.80 -1.10 26.37
C PHE A 179 -5.38 0.24 26.83
N GLY A 180 -6.63 0.57 26.51
CA GLY A 180 -7.27 1.82 26.93
C GLY A 180 -7.64 1.84 28.42
N ASN A 181 -7.33 2.94 29.11
CA ASN A 181 -7.69 3.18 30.52
C ASN A 181 -9.02 3.94 30.67
N SER A 182 -10.12 3.48 30.04
CA SER A 182 -11.42 4.15 30.19
C SER A 182 -12.41 3.33 31.04
N PRO A 183 -13.06 3.92 32.04
CA PRO A 183 -14.16 3.27 32.79
C PRO A 183 -15.42 3.05 31.94
N ASP A 184 -15.52 3.68 30.77
CA ASP A 184 -16.58 3.46 29.77
C ASP A 184 -16.10 2.59 28.58
N SER A 185 -14.87 2.07 28.63
CA SER A 185 -14.48 1.03 27.68
C SER A 185 -15.28 -0.23 27.99
N VAL A 186 -15.62 -1.02 26.97
CA VAL A 186 -16.19 -2.37 27.13
C VAL A 186 -15.29 -3.26 28.03
N PHE A 187 -14.06 -2.82 28.32
CA PHE A 187 -13.03 -3.49 29.10
C PHE A 187 -13.00 -3.15 30.60
N SER A 188 -13.89 -2.29 31.11
CA SER A 188 -14.11 -2.19 32.57
C SER A 188 -14.66 -3.49 33.16
N ASN A 189 -15.38 -4.27 32.34
CA ASN A 189 -16.01 -5.53 32.73
C ASN A 189 -15.29 -6.78 32.18
N ALA A 190 -14.22 -6.62 31.40
CA ALA A 190 -13.27 -7.70 31.16
C ALA A 190 -12.40 -7.87 32.41
N ILE A 191 -13.05 -8.25 33.52
CA ILE A 191 -12.37 -8.78 34.68
C ILE A 191 -11.50 -9.90 34.15
N LEU A 192 -10.18 -9.68 34.24
CA LEU A 192 -9.19 -10.73 34.37
C LEU A 192 -9.73 -11.70 35.43
N THR A 193 -10.44 -12.75 34.99
CA THR A 193 -10.81 -13.85 35.86
C THR A 193 -9.51 -14.59 36.15
N ASP A 194 -8.74 -14.06 37.09
CA ASP A 194 -7.70 -14.79 37.78
C ASP A 194 -8.38 -15.95 38.51
N SER A 195 -8.29 -17.13 37.90
CA SER A 195 -8.29 -18.39 38.63
C SER A 195 -7.23 -19.29 37.99
N PRO A 196 -6.27 -19.82 38.77
CA PRO A 196 -5.15 -20.59 38.26
C PRO A 196 -5.58 -22.04 37.98
N LEU A 197 -6.33 -22.25 36.90
CA LEU A 197 -6.58 -23.58 36.35
C LEU A 197 -6.84 -23.45 34.84
N GLU A 198 -5.82 -23.80 34.04
CA GLU A 198 -5.73 -23.70 32.57
C GLU A 198 -5.90 -22.28 31.99
N SER A 199 -4.80 -21.62 31.63
CA SER A 199 -4.76 -20.25 31.10
C SER A 199 -5.50 -20.14 29.75
N LYS A 200 -6.82 -19.94 29.78
CA LYS A 200 -7.63 -19.69 28.58
C LYS A 200 -7.30 -18.29 28.04
N LYS A 201 -6.99 -18.21 26.75
CA LYS A 201 -6.74 -16.94 26.07
C LYS A 201 -7.98 -16.04 26.12
N PRO A 202 -7.83 -14.71 26.19
CA PRO A 202 -8.95 -13.79 26.16
C PRO A 202 -9.69 -13.91 24.82
N GLU A 203 -10.99 -14.13 24.89
CA GLU A 203 -11.93 -14.16 23.75
C GLU A 203 -12.67 -12.81 23.69
N VAL A 204 -12.69 -12.17 22.52
CA VAL A 204 -13.36 -10.88 22.30
C VAL A 204 -14.33 -10.99 21.13
N THR A 205 -15.61 -10.75 21.36
CA THR A 205 -16.63 -10.80 20.31
C THR A 205 -16.67 -9.47 19.55
N LEU A 206 -16.65 -9.55 18.22
CA LEU A 206 -16.89 -8.40 17.34
C LEU A 206 -18.30 -8.53 16.75
N GLU A 207 -19.19 -7.62 17.14
CA GLU A 207 -20.58 -7.62 16.69
C GLU A 207 -20.80 -6.78 15.43
N GLY A 208 -21.83 -7.15 14.66
CA GLY A 208 -22.26 -6.38 13.48
C GLY A 208 -21.19 -6.33 12.37
N VAL A 209 -20.42 -7.40 12.20
CA VAL A 209 -19.46 -7.56 11.11
C VAL A 209 -19.55 -8.96 10.51
N ASP A 210 -19.25 -9.03 9.22
CA ASP A 210 -19.24 -10.26 8.44
C ASP A 210 -17.92 -11.02 8.65
N SER A 211 -18.00 -12.30 9.02
CA SER A 211 -16.84 -13.15 9.32
C SER A 211 -15.90 -13.29 8.10
N ASN A 212 -16.46 -13.30 6.90
CA ASN A 212 -15.69 -13.39 5.66
C ASN A 212 -14.92 -12.09 5.37
N ASP A 213 -15.53 -10.93 5.58
CA ASP A 213 -14.84 -9.64 5.46
C ASP A 213 -13.74 -9.49 6.51
N VAL A 214 -14.00 -9.94 7.76
CA VAL A 214 -12.97 -9.92 8.82
C VAL A 214 -11.78 -10.78 8.44
N HIS A 215 -12.00 -11.94 7.80
CA HIS A 215 -10.91 -12.77 7.30
C HIS A 215 -10.03 -11.99 6.31
N TYR A 216 -10.61 -11.40 5.27
CA TYR A 216 -9.82 -10.62 4.30
C TYR A 216 -9.18 -9.39 4.93
N PHE A 217 -9.87 -8.71 5.85
CA PHE A 217 -9.30 -7.61 6.61
C PHE A 217 -8.02 -8.06 7.34
N MET A 218 -8.06 -9.21 8.01
CA MET A 218 -6.88 -9.76 8.70
C MET A 218 -5.78 -10.17 7.71
N GLU A 219 -6.11 -10.81 6.59
CA GLU A 219 -5.11 -11.11 5.55
C GLU A 219 -4.39 -9.84 5.08
N VAL A 220 -5.14 -8.78 4.78
CA VAL A 220 -4.59 -7.50 4.34
C VAL A 220 -3.77 -6.83 5.45
N LEU A 221 -4.25 -6.87 6.69
CA LEU A 221 -3.59 -6.33 7.87
C LEU A 221 -2.25 -7.02 8.11
N TYR A 222 -2.17 -8.33 7.89
CA TYR A 222 -0.93 -9.13 7.98
C TYR A 222 -0.10 -9.10 6.68
N GLY A 223 -0.43 -8.19 5.75
CA GLY A 223 0.40 -7.90 4.60
C GLY A 223 0.11 -8.76 3.36
N GLU A 224 -0.87 -9.65 3.37
CA GLU A 224 -1.19 -10.51 2.22
C GLU A 224 -1.88 -9.74 1.08
N SER A 225 -1.69 -10.16 -0.17
CA SER A 225 -2.30 -9.54 -1.36
C SER A 225 -3.75 -10.00 -1.61
N ALA A 226 -4.59 -9.91 -0.58
CA ALA A 226 -5.93 -10.50 -0.53
C ALA A 226 -7.05 -9.66 -1.18
N ILE A 227 -6.80 -8.40 -1.52
CA ILE A 227 -7.83 -7.48 -2.05
C ILE A 227 -8.17 -7.79 -3.51
N ASP A 228 -9.45 -7.75 -3.84
CA ASP A 228 -9.98 -7.76 -5.20
C ASP A 228 -11.28 -6.95 -5.35
N ASP A 229 -11.87 -6.93 -6.55
CA ASP A 229 -13.13 -6.21 -6.80
C ASP A 229 -14.34 -6.85 -6.10
N GLY A 230 -14.21 -8.08 -5.59
CA GLY A 230 -15.23 -8.84 -4.89
C GLY A 230 -15.26 -8.62 -3.37
N ASN A 231 -14.14 -8.18 -2.76
CA ASN A 231 -14.05 -7.96 -1.32
C ASN A 231 -13.63 -6.53 -0.90
N VAL A 232 -13.11 -5.69 -1.82
CA VAL A 232 -12.52 -4.39 -1.45
C VAL A 232 -13.43 -3.49 -0.63
N GLU A 233 -14.74 -3.46 -0.94
CA GLU A 233 -15.69 -2.64 -0.19
C GLU A 233 -15.89 -3.12 1.26
N GLY A 234 -15.99 -4.43 1.49
CA GLY A 234 -16.11 -5.00 2.84
C GLY A 234 -14.84 -4.78 3.67
N VAL A 235 -13.67 -4.98 3.06
CA VAL A 235 -12.38 -4.70 3.71
C VAL A 235 -12.23 -3.21 4.02
N LEU A 236 -12.67 -2.32 3.12
CA LEU A 236 -12.60 -0.88 3.32
C LEU A 236 -13.56 -0.39 4.42
N LEU A 237 -14.76 -0.99 4.51
CA LEU A 237 -15.69 -0.77 5.62
C LEU A 237 -15.04 -1.10 6.96
N LEU A 238 -14.39 -2.27 7.07
CA LEU A 238 -13.71 -2.68 8.31
C LEU A 238 -12.47 -1.84 8.61
N ALA A 239 -11.74 -1.39 7.58
CA ALA A 239 -10.61 -0.49 7.74
C ALA A 239 -11.03 0.86 8.32
N ASP A 240 -12.19 1.39 7.92
CA ASP A 240 -12.76 2.60 8.51
C ASP A 240 -13.34 2.35 9.92
N LYS A 241 -14.05 1.22 10.11
CA LYS A 241 -14.67 0.82 11.38
C LYS A 241 -13.65 0.63 12.50
N TYR A 242 -12.54 -0.03 12.19
CA TYR A 242 -11.50 -0.36 13.14
C TYR A 242 -10.28 0.56 13.05
N ASP A 243 -10.38 1.70 12.37
CA ASP A 243 -9.30 2.67 12.20
C ASP A 243 -7.94 2.00 11.90
N ALA A 244 -7.89 1.28 10.78
CA ALA A 244 -6.71 0.55 10.32
C ALA A 244 -6.12 1.23 9.07
N PRO A 245 -5.26 2.26 9.24
CA PRO A 245 -4.81 3.11 8.14
C PRO A 245 -4.00 2.36 7.06
N THR A 246 -3.25 1.32 7.44
CA THR A 246 -2.49 0.50 6.48
C THR A 246 -3.45 -0.30 5.58
N VAL A 247 -4.49 -0.93 6.13
CA VAL A 247 -5.53 -1.62 5.34
C VAL A 247 -6.25 -0.63 4.43
N LYS A 248 -6.63 0.54 4.96
CA LYS A 248 -7.29 1.60 4.19
C LYS A 248 -6.44 2.04 3.00
N ARG A 249 -5.13 2.27 3.19
CA ARG A 249 -4.19 2.60 2.10
C ARG A 249 -4.11 1.50 1.04
N ARG A 250 -4.01 0.23 1.44
CA ARG A 250 -3.96 -0.90 0.49
C ARG A 250 -5.25 -1.05 -0.32
N CYS A 251 -6.41 -0.79 0.28
CA CYS A 251 -7.68 -0.73 -0.45
C CYS A 251 -7.66 0.38 -1.51
N VAL A 252 -7.15 1.57 -1.15
CA VAL A 252 -7.03 2.70 -2.08
C VAL A 252 -6.10 2.38 -3.25
N GLU A 253 -4.91 1.85 -2.98
CA GLU A 253 -3.94 1.43 -4.01
C GLU A 253 -4.56 0.41 -4.97
N PHE A 254 -5.25 -0.61 -4.44
CA PHE A 254 -5.95 -1.58 -5.27
C PHE A 254 -7.01 -0.91 -6.16
N LEU A 255 -7.82 0.00 -5.59
CA LEU A 255 -8.86 0.72 -6.34
C LEU A 255 -8.26 1.59 -7.45
N LEU A 256 -7.10 2.18 -7.24
CA LEU A 256 -6.43 3.03 -8.22
C LEU A 256 -5.76 2.21 -9.33
N GLU A 257 -5.00 1.18 -8.96
CA GLU A 257 -4.07 0.52 -9.89
C GLU A 257 -4.62 -0.74 -10.54
N LYS A 258 -5.42 -1.53 -9.80
CA LYS A 258 -5.75 -2.91 -10.18
C LYS A 258 -7.25 -3.16 -10.39
N SER A 259 -8.10 -2.39 -9.73
CA SER A 259 -9.55 -2.54 -9.79
C SER A 259 -10.12 -2.26 -11.18
N LYS A 260 -11.01 -3.15 -11.64
CA LYS A 260 -11.77 -3.03 -12.90
C LYS A 260 -13.09 -2.29 -12.72
N LYS A 261 -13.41 -1.83 -11.50
CA LYS A 261 -14.65 -1.09 -11.22
C LYS A 261 -14.71 0.21 -12.04
N PRO A 262 -15.90 0.63 -12.51
CA PRO A 262 -16.06 1.91 -13.20
C PRO A 262 -15.63 3.09 -12.30
N LEU A 263 -15.13 4.17 -12.92
CA LEU A 263 -14.71 5.40 -12.21
C LEU A 263 -15.80 5.95 -11.28
N LYS A 264 -17.07 5.87 -11.71
CA LYS A 264 -18.21 6.32 -10.90
C LYS A 264 -18.35 5.51 -9.60
N THR A 265 -18.20 4.19 -9.66
CA THR A 265 -18.26 3.31 -8.47
C THR A 265 -17.09 3.62 -7.54
N LYS A 266 -15.89 3.77 -8.11
CA LYS A 266 -14.69 4.19 -7.40
C LYS A 266 -14.90 5.52 -6.63
N GLN A 267 -15.43 6.56 -7.28
CA GLN A 267 -15.74 7.84 -6.64
C GLN A 267 -16.80 7.72 -5.53
N LEU A 268 -17.80 6.83 -5.68
CA LEU A 268 -18.78 6.59 -4.62
C LEU A 268 -18.13 5.98 -3.38
N LEU A 269 -17.22 5.01 -3.56
CA LEU A 269 -16.43 4.44 -2.46
C LEU A 269 -15.53 5.50 -1.81
N ALA A 270 -14.89 6.36 -2.62
CA ALA A 270 -14.07 7.48 -2.16
C ALA A 270 -14.81 8.34 -1.13
N ASN A 271 -16.01 8.78 -1.53
CA ASN A 271 -16.85 9.66 -0.75
C ASN A 271 -17.40 8.95 0.49
N ARG A 272 -17.80 7.68 0.35
CA ARG A 272 -18.39 6.87 1.43
C ARG A 272 -17.41 6.64 2.58
N TYR A 273 -16.15 6.37 2.26
CA TYR A 273 -15.13 5.98 3.25
C TYR A 273 -14.11 7.09 3.54
N HIS A 274 -14.47 8.36 3.24
CA HIS A 274 -13.65 9.53 3.51
C HIS A 274 -12.20 9.35 3.03
N LEU A 275 -12.05 8.92 1.78
CA LEU A 275 -10.75 8.75 1.15
C LEU A 275 -10.24 10.13 0.68
N GLU A 276 -9.95 11.00 1.64
CA GLU A 276 -9.53 12.39 1.44
C GLU A 276 -8.27 12.50 0.55
N ASN A 277 -7.48 11.41 0.46
CA ASN A 277 -6.29 11.28 -0.37
C ASN A 277 -6.47 10.34 -1.58
N TRP A 278 -7.65 10.28 -2.18
CA TRP A 278 -7.94 9.48 -3.38
C TRP A 278 -6.94 9.71 -4.54
N ASN A 279 -6.24 10.85 -4.55
CA ASN A 279 -5.13 11.14 -5.43
C ASN A 279 -3.78 10.84 -4.74
N PHE A 280 -3.37 9.58 -4.62
CA PHE A 280 -2.01 9.29 -4.12
C PHE A 280 -0.97 9.71 -5.19
N THR A 281 -0.49 10.94 -5.06
CA THR A 281 0.92 11.27 -5.36
C THR A 281 1.68 10.98 -4.07
N CYS A 282 2.67 10.10 -4.15
CA CYS A 282 3.39 9.56 -2.99
C CYS A 282 3.93 10.67 -2.08
N ALA A 283 3.79 10.43 -0.78
CA ALA A 283 4.08 11.37 0.29
C ALA A 283 5.56 11.80 0.34
N ILE A 284 5.74 13.05 0.79
CA ILE A 284 6.98 13.81 0.86
C ILE A 284 7.39 13.99 2.35
N SER A 285 8.64 13.59 2.65
CA SER A 285 9.65 14.21 3.55
C SER A 285 9.88 13.78 5.03
N ASN A 286 11.17 13.49 5.28
CA ASN A 286 12.10 13.84 6.38
C ASN A 286 12.19 13.07 7.73
N ALA A 287 13.40 12.56 8.06
CA ALA A 287 14.31 13.00 9.17
C ALA A 287 15.56 12.07 9.45
N ASN A 288 16.79 12.64 9.35
CA ASN A 288 18.16 12.42 9.95
C ASN A 288 18.70 11.04 10.47
N THR A 289 20.01 10.67 10.47
CA THR A 289 21.33 11.27 10.09
C THR A 289 22.46 10.21 9.97
N LYS A 290 23.25 10.22 8.88
CA LYS A 290 24.70 9.92 8.81
C LYS A 290 25.29 10.80 7.70
N THR A 291 26.51 11.32 7.89
CA THR A 291 27.21 12.25 6.98
C THR A 291 27.44 11.61 5.60
N LYS A 292 26.84 12.17 4.55
CA LYS A 292 26.94 11.68 3.15
C LYS A 292 28.07 12.44 2.44
N GLN A 293 29.10 11.76 1.94
CA GLN A 293 30.25 12.41 1.27
C GLN A 293 30.70 11.63 0.03
N PHE A 294 31.15 12.34 -1.01
CA PHE A 294 31.66 11.76 -2.26
C PHE A 294 32.74 12.66 -2.89
N LYS A 295 33.45 12.15 -3.90
CA LYS A 295 34.45 12.90 -4.68
C LYS A 295 34.09 12.91 -6.15
N LEU A 296 34.13 14.09 -6.76
CA LEU A 296 34.09 14.28 -8.20
C LEU A 296 35.52 14.58 -8.68
N LYS A 297 35.93 14.06 -9.84
CA LYS A 297 37.25 14.32 -10.43
C LYS A 297 37.15 14.49 -11.93
N HIS A 298 37.71 15.57 -12.47
CA HIS A 298 37.69 15.84 -13.90
C HIS A 298 38.98 16.49 -14.40
N ALA A 299 39.40 16.12 -15.61
CA ALA A 299 40.48 16.77 -16.35
C ALA A 299 39.89 17.57 -17.50
N PHE A 300 39.84 18.90 -17.34
CA PHE A 300 39.41 19.84 -18.36
C PHE A 300 40.51 19.97 -19.41
N LYS A 301 40.16 19.82 -20.68
CA LYS A 301 41.11 19.82 -21.79
C LYS A 301 41.22 21.18 -22.45
N ASP A 302 42.40 21.47 -22.99
CA ASP A 302 42.68 22.66 -23.80
C ASP A 302 42.25 23.96 -23.12
N VAL A 303 42.54 24.09 -21.82
CA VAL A 303 41.97 25.15 -20.96
C VAL A 303 42.38 26.56 -21.40
N THR A 304 43.56 26.71 -22.01
CA THR A 304 44.02 27.99 -22.59
C THR A 304 43.14 28.50 -23.73
N SER A 305 42.33 27.63 -24.33
CA SER A 305 41.36 27.99 -25.37
C SER A 305 39.99 28.38 -24.84
N PHE A 306 39.77 28.37 -23.51
CA PHE A 306 38.48 28.70 -22.92
C PHE A 306 38.14 30.17 -23.15
N GLU A 307 36.98 30.39 -23.75
CA GLU A 307 36.42 31.73 -23.98
C GLU A 307 35.96 32.37 -22.66
N GLU A 308 36.16 33.68 -22.55
CA GLU A 308 35.66 34.50 -21.43
C GLU A 308 34.15 34.31 -21.31
N GLY A 309 33.66 34.00 -20.11
CA GLY A 309 32.23 33.87 -19.89
C GLY A 309 31.65 32.46 -20.09
N VAL A 310 32.39 31.53 -20.72
CA VAL A 310 31.86 30.22 -21.15
C VAL A 310 32.07 29.12 -20.10
N TYR A 311 31.03 28.32 -19.87
CA TYR A 311 31.03 27.22 -18.91
C TYR A 311 31.52 25.91 -19.54
N ASN A 312 32.62 25.36 -19.01
CA ASN A 312 33.15 24.07 -19.41
C ASN A 312 32.79 23.02 -18.35
N ARG A 313 31.91 22.06 -18.70
CA ARG A 313 31.28 21.13 -17.74
C ARG A 313 31.90 19.73 -17.77
N SER A 314 31.98 19.10 -16.61
CA SER A 314 32.31 17.68 -16.48
C SER A 314 31.15 16.78 -16.91
N LYS A 315 31.41 15.47 -16.94
CA LYS A 315 30.34 14.46 -17.00
C LYS A 315 29.47 14.55 -15.74
N ARG A 316 28.21 14.12 -15.88
CA ARG A 316 27.29 13.96 -14.75
C ARG A 316 27.59 12.64 -14.05
N GLU A 317 27.56 12.65 -12.72
CA GLU A 317 27.73 11.49 -11.85
C GLU A 317 26.56 11.39 -10.87
N ASP A 318 26.06 10.18 -10.62
CA ASP A 318 24.94 9.96 -9.71
C ASP A 318 25.46 9.68 -8.29
N HIS A 319 25.13 10.55 -7.34
CA HIS A 319 25.45 10.38 -5.92
C HIS A 319 24.23 10.74 -5.07
N PHE A 320 23.77 9.82 -4.21
CA PHE A 320 22.68 10.04 -3.25
C PHE A 320 21.35 10.54 -3.87
N ASN A 321 20.86 9.87 -4.92
CA ASN A 321 19.63 10.22 -5.68
C ASN A 321 19.65 11.57 -6.41
N VAL A 322 20.85 12.11 -6.63
CA VAL A 322 21.06 13.40 -7.26
C VAL A 322 22.15 13.26 -8.33
N LYS A 323 21.93 13.87 -9.49
CA LYS A 323 22.92 14.06 -10.55
C LYS A 323 23.82 15.23 -10.21
N TRP A 324 25.11 14.98 -10.09
CA TRP A 324 26.13 15.97 -9.82
C TRP A 324 27.00 16.23 -11.03
N SER A 325 27.48 17.45 -11.21
CA SER A 325 28.55 17.76 -12.15
C SER A 325 29.30 18.99 -11.69
N MET A 326 30.53 19.17 -12.16
CA MET A 326 31.31 20.38 -11.93
C MET A 326 31.48 21.16 -13.23
N SER A 327 31.74 22.46 -13.14
CA SER A 327 32.21 23.24 -14.30
C SER A 327 33.25 24.27 -13.89
N VAL A 328 34.11 24.63 -14.82
CA VAL A 328 35.00 25.78 -14.70
C VAL A 328 34.70 26.81 -15.79
N LYS A 329 35.01 28.06 -15.52
CA LYS A 329 34.79 29.19 -16.42
C LYS A 329 35.90 30.22 -16.23
N ARG A 330 36.36 30.84 -17.32
CA ARG A 330 37.18 32.05 -17.27
C ARG A 330 36.27 33.25 -17.01
N PHE A 331 36.55 34.00 -15.96
CA PHE A 331 35.81 35.22 -15.65
C PHE A 331 36.68 36.25 -14.93
N ASN A 332 36.76 37.48 -15.44
CA ASN A 332 37.47 38.59 -14.80
C ASN A 332 38.90 38.23 -14.33
N ASN A 333 39.68 37.61 -15.21
CA ASN A 333 41.04 37.11 -14.94
C ASN A 333 41.14 36.02 -13.86
N HIS A 334 40.04 35.33 -13.54
CA HIS A 334 40.01 34.22 -12.60
C HIS A 334 39.47 32.95 -13.24
N LEU A 335 39.88 31.81 -12.69
CA LEU A 335 39.24 30.53 -12.89
C LEU A 335 38.10 30.40 -11.87
N THR A 336 36.84 30.48 -12.33
CA THR A 336 35.65 30.30 -11.50
C THR A 336 35.18 28.85 -11.56
N PHE A 337 34.94 28.22 -10.41
CA PHE A 337 34.46 26.85 -10.27
C PHE A 337 33.00 26.80 -9.81
N PHE A 338 32.24 25.82 -10.32
CA PHE A 338 30.84 25.58 -9.99
C PHE A 338 30.61 24.09 -9.71
N VAL A 339 29.76 23.80 -8.72
CA VAL A 339 29.14 22.48 -8.52
C VAL A 339 27.65 22.61 -8.86
N TYR A 340 27.13 21.66 -9.64
CA TYR A 340 25.72 21.54 -9.97
C TYR A 340 25.16 20.26 -9.40
N CYS A 341 23.92 20.34 -8.92
CA CYS A 341 23.13 19.21 -8.48
C CYS A 341 21.71 19.28 -9.08
N GLU A 342 21.20 18.14 -9.54
CA GLU A 342 19.86 17.97 -10.09
C GLU A 342 19.26 16.66 -9.56
N PRO A 343 18.13 16.68 -8.83
CA PRO A 343 17.49 15.45 -8.37
C PRO A 343 17.11 14.51 -9.51
N LEU A 344 17.14 13.21 -9.26
CA LEU A 344 16.72 12.20 -10.23
C LEU A 344 15.19 12.06 -10.35
N GLY A 345 14.43 12.47 -9.32
CA GLY A 345 12.97 12.45 -9.31
C GLY A 345 12.33 13.83 -9.56
N PRO A 346 11.04 13.89 -9.95
CA PRO A 346 10.33 15.14 -10.15
C PRO A 346 9.98 15.76 -8.80
N SER A 347 10.79 16.71 -8.34
CA SER A 347 10.44 17.57 -7.20
C SER A 347 10.63 19.03 -7.57
N ASP A 348 9.56 19.82 -7.43
CA ASP A 348 9.57 21.27 -7.64
C ASP A 348 10.07 22.03 -6.40
N LYS A 349 10.22 21.34 -5.26
CA LYS A 349 10.70 21.90 -3.99
C LYS A 349 11.66 20.93 -3.31
N TRP A 350 12.95 21.11 -3.54
CA TRP A 350 14.01 20.36 -2.89
C TRP A 350 15.11 21.32 -2.45
N SER A 351 15.85 20.92 -1.43
CA SER A 351 17.08 21.62 -1.05
C SER A 351 18.18 20.62 -0.70
N ILE A 352 19.41 20.99 -1.02
CA ILE A 352 20.60 20.25 -0.62
C ILE A 352 21.60 21.24 -0.06
N GLN A 353 21.98 21.06 1.20
CA GLN A 353 23.09 21.78 1.79
C GLN A 353 24.37 20.95 1.65
N THR A 354 25.45 21.54 1.14
CA THR A 354 26.74 20.87 0.95
C THR A 354 27.94 21.74 1.28
N ILE A 355 29.00 21.12 1.82
CA ILE A 355 30.36 21.67 1.81
C ILE A 355 31.16 21.01 0.69
N ALA A 356 31.82 21.79 -0.16
CA ALA A 356 32.74 21.29 -1.19
C ALA A 356 34.18 21.74 -0.88
N GLU A 357 35.10 20.78 -0.77
CA GLU A 357 36.55 21.02 -0.75
C GLU A 357 37.08 20.80 -2.17
N VAL A 358 37.47 21.88 -2.85
CA VAL A 358 37.92 21.87 -4.23
C VAL A 358 39.43 21.92 -4.26
N LYS A 359 40.04 20.97 -4.95
CA LYS A 359 41.47 20.78 -5.11
C LYS A 359 41.84 20.90 -6.59
N VAL A 360 42.72 21.85 -6.91
CA VAL A 360 43.34 21.95 -8.24
C VAL A 360 44.71 21.28 -8.17
N VAL A 361 44.94 20.30 -9.05
CA VAL A 361 46.16 19.48 -9.01
C VAL A 361 47.26 20.16 -9.82
N GLY A 362 48.38 20.49 -9.16
CA GLY A 362 49.52 21.20 -9.78
C GLY A 362 50.58 20.27 -10.38
N ARG A 363 51.52 20.83 -11.16
CA ARG A 363 52.60 20.08 -11.86
C ARG A 363 53.52 19.26 -10.93
N ASN A 364 53.63 19.61 -9.65
CA ASN A 364 54.59 19.02 -8.68
C ASN A 364 53.95 18.68 -7.31
N GLN A 365 52.67 18.30 -7.25
CA GLN A 365 51.90 18.15 -5.99
C GLN A 365 51.74 19.44 -5.17
N ASN A 366 52.03 20.61 -5.77
CA ASN A 366 51.64 21.93 -5.24
C ASN A 366 50.14 22.13 -5.47
N ASP A 367 49.33 21.37 -4.73
CA ASP A 367 47.90 21.37 -4.86
C ASP A 367 47.31 22.56 -4.09
N THR A 368 46.40 23.31 -4.72
CA THR A 368 45.62 24.34 -4.02
C THR A 368 44.29 23.75 -3.62
N ILE A 369 43.95 23.83 -2.33
CA ILE A 369 42.67 23.40 -1.76
C ILE A 369 41.89 24.63 -1.28
N LYS A 370 40.66 24.78 -1.76
CA LYS A 370 39.70 25.78 -1.29
C LYS A 370 38.45 25.09 -0.75
N THR A 371 38.03 25.45 0.46
CA THR A 371 36.82 24.92 1.10
C THR A 371 35.68 25.92 0.95
N ILE A 372 34.51 25.42 0.59
CA ILE A 372 33.33 26.23 0.29
C ILE A 372 32.11 25.59 0.97
N ASP A 373 31.32 26.38 1.68
CA ASP A 373 30.00 25.98 2.21
C ASP A 373 28.90 26.51 1.29
N HIS A 374 27.89 25.69 0.98
CA HIS A 374 26.86 26.04 0.01
C HIS A 374 25.50 25.41 0.28
N PHE A 375 24.45 26.11 -0.15
CA PHE A 375 23.05 25.73 -0.02
C PHE A 375 22.34 25.84 -1.38
N HIS A 376 21.86 24.71 -1.90
CA HIS A 376 21.16 24.61 -3.18
C HIS A 376 19.63 24.55 -2.97
N GLU A 377 18.87 25.54 -3.45
CA GLU A 377 17.38 25.58 -3.38
C GLU A 377 16.67 25.57 -4.76
N ARG A 378 17.41 25.59 -5.88
CA ARG A 378 16.87 25.61 -7.24
C ARG A 378 17.86 25.04 -8.25
N LYS A 379 17.40 24.75 -9.48
CA LYS A 379 18.28 24.39 -10.61
C LYS A 379 19.34 25.50 -10.80
N GLY A 380 20.61 25.18 -10.54
CA GLY A 380 21.72 26.12 -10.67
C GLY A 380 22.95 25.67 -9.90
N GLY A 381 24.08 26.33 -10.15
CA GLY A 381 25.32 26.19 -9.39
C GLY A 381 25.82 27.58 -8.98
N LEU A 382 26.46 27.69 -7.81
CA LEU A 382 27.12 28.92 -7.38
C LEU A 382 28.60 28.87 -7.79
N GLY A 383 29.07 29.97 -8.38
CA GLY A 383 30.43 30.11 -8.90
C GLY A 383 31.34 30.80 -7.90
N PHE A 384 32.57 30.31 -7.77
CA PHE A 384 33.59 30.92 -6.92
C PHE A 384 34.94 30.94 -7.60
N ASP A 385 35.68 32.02 -7.42
CA ASP A 385 37.01 32.18 -8.00
C ASP A 385 38.04 31.37 -7.20
N ILE A 386 38.58 30.34 -7.85
CA ILE A 386 39.46 29.37 -7.21
C ILE A 386 40.94 29.66 -7.47
N LEU A 387 41.31 30.31 -8.58
CA LEU A 387 42.70 30.73 -8.88
C LEU A 387 42.68 31.96 -9.80
N GLU A 388 43.74 32.78 -9.75
CA GLU A 388 44.00 33.74 -10.84
C GLU A 388 44.33 32.96 -12.12
N TRP A 389 43.90 33.49 -13.27
CA TRP A 389 44.03 32.79 -14.54
C TRP A 389 45.48 32.57 -14.94
N GLU A 390 46.33 33.60 -14.75
CA GLU A 390 47.76 33.55 -15.06
C GLU A 390 48.50 32.55 -14.16
N GLU A 391 48.17 32.50 -12.86
CA GLU A 391 48.73 31.53 -11.92
C GLU A 391 48.35 30.08 -12.33
N MET A 392 47.08 29.86 -12.66
CA MET A 392 46.57 28.57 -13.14
C MET A 392 47.30 28.10 -14.41
N GLU A 393 47.47 28.98 -15.40
CA GLU A 393 48.16 28.65 -16.66
C GLU A 393 49.63 28.24 -16.44
N ASN A 394 50.32 28.95 -15.56
CA ASN A 394 51.75 28.77 -15.32
C ASN A 394 52.05 27.55 -14.44
N GLU A 395 51.25 27.30 -13.40
CA GLU A 395 51.61 26.35 -12.34
C GLU A 395 50.77 25.05 -12.35
N TYR A 396 49.56 25.08 -12.92
CA TYR A 396 48.57 24.00 -12.76
C TYR A 396 48.21 23.24 -14.05
N LEU A 397 48.50 23.78 -15.23
CA LEU A 397 48.21 23.08 -16.50
C LEU A 397 49.25 22.01 -16.83
N VAL A 398 48.85 20.76 -17.08
CA VAL A 398 49.73 19.71 -17.61
C VAL A 398 49.30 19.38 -19.03
N ASP A 399 50.18 19.62 -20.01
CA ASP A 399 49.88 19.46 -21.44
C ASP A 399 48.58 20.17 -21.87
N GLY A 400 48.38 21.39 -21.37
CA GLY A 400 47.17 22.20 -21.63
C GLY A 400 45.91 21.77 -20.87
N ASN A 401 45.99 20.74 -20.02
CA ASN A 401 44.86 20.21 -19.27
C ASN A 401 44.90 20.63 -17.79
N LEU A 402 43.74 20.89 -17.20
CA LEU A 402 43.57 21.20 -15.78
C LEU A 402 42.83 20.07 -15.07
N THR A 403 43.43 19.49 -14.04
CA THR A 403 42.76 18.48 -13.20
C THR A 403 42.20 19.11 -11.95
N VAL A 404 40.90 18.92 -11.73
CA VAL A 404 40.16 19.42 -10.56
C VAL A 404 39.49 18.24 -9.86
N GLU A 405 39.64 18.19 -8.53
CA GLU A 405 38.96 17.26 -7.64
C GLU A 405 38.05 18.06 -6.69
N ALA A 406 36.83 17.60 -6.47
CA ALA A 406 35.92 18.21 -5.50
C ALA A 406 35.40 17.14 -4.54
N LYS A 407 35.73 17.27 -3.25
CA LYS A 407 35.20 16.43 -2.18
C LYS A 407 33.95 17.12 -1.62
N VAL A 408 32.79 16.56 -1.93
CA VAL A 408 31.48 17.12 -1.58
C VAL A 408 30.92 16.38 -0.38
N THR A 409 30.56 17.11 0.67
CA THR A 409 29.91 16.63 1.88
C THR A 409 28.49 17.19 1.90
N ILE A 410 27.48 16.33 1.90
CA ILE A 410 26.09 16.74 2.03
C ILE A 410 25.77 16.86 3.53
N ILE A 411 25.45 18.07 3.95
CA ILE A 411 25.07 18.42 5.31
C ILE A 411 23.61 18.02 5.54
N GLU A 412 22.72 18.42 4.63
CA GLU A 412 21.28 18.21 4.75
C GLU A 412 20.65 17.98 3.37
N THR A 413 19.62 17.13 3.33
CA THR A 413 18.80 16.90 2.14
C THR A 413 17.33 16.97 2.52
N THR A 414 16.55 17.83 1.89
CA THR A 414 15.09 17.84 2.02
C THR A 414 14.45 17.38 0.71
N GLY A 415 13.64 16.31 0.77
CA GLY A 415 12.88 15.81 -0.39
C GLY A 415 13.63 14.86 -1.34
N LEU A 416 14.58 14.02 -0.86
CA LEU A 416 15.43 13.14 -1.70
C LEU A 416 15.46 11.62 -1.39
N GLY A 417 14.78 11.13 -0.35
CA GLY A 417 14.63 9.70 -0.04
C GLY A 417 13.15 9.29 -0.01
N LYS A 418 12.85 7.99 -0.14
CA LYS A 418 11.49 7.49 0.11
C LYS A 418 11.10 7.82 1.54
N GLU A 419 9.91 8.39 1.72
CA GLU A 419 9.41 8.70 3.05
C GLU A 419 9.19 7.42 3.85
N LYS A 420 9.57 7.46 5.12
CA LYS A 420 9.25 6.42 6.09
C LYS A 420 7.80 6.61 6.51
N ILE A 421 6.93 5.76 6.02
CA ILE A 421 5.48 5.84 6.21
C ILE A 421 5.02 5.19 7.52
N ARG A 422 5.90 4.41 8.18
CA ARG A 422 5.62 3.82 9.50
C ARG A 422 6.69 4.18 10.50
N ILE A 423 6.25 4.38 11.74
CA ILE A 423 7.09 4.71 12.87
C ILE A 423 7.36 3.43 13.67
N PHE A 424 8.62 3.20 14.03
CA PHE A 424 9.07 2.08 14.86
C PHE A 424 9.97 2.56 16.01
N ASP A 425 9.94 3.85 16.34
CA ASP A 425 10.77 4.42 17.39
C ASP A 425 10.16 4.23 18.79
N GLU A 426 10.74 4.89 19.79
CA GLU A 426 10.33 4.78 21.20
C GLU A 426 8.87 5.20 21.45
N SER A 427 8.24 5.96 20.55
CA SER A 427 6.81 6.27 20.64
C SER A 427 5.91 5.04 20.57
N GLN A 428 6.41 3.92 20.04
CA GLN A 428 5.68 2.65 19.90
C GLN A 428 5.91 1.69 21.08
N LYS A 429 6.56 2.14 22.15
CA LYS A 429 6.90 1.31 23.32
C LYS A 429 5.69 0.65 23.98
N ASP A 430 4.53 1.30 23.94
CA ASP A 430 3.30 0.81 24.56
C ASP A 430 2.62 -0.34 23.80
N VAL A 431 2.98 -0.53 22.52
CA VAL A 431 2.48 -1.61 21.65
C VAL A 431 3.60 -2.56 21.20
N SER A 432 4.70 -2.59 21.95
CA SER A 432 5.90 -3.38 21.63
C SER A 432 6.40 -4.17 22.85
N ASP A 433 6.88 -5.38 22.62
CA ASP A 433 7.41 -6.31 23.63
C ASP A 433 8.86 -6.74 23.33
N VAL A 434 9.44 -6.27 22.22
CA VAL A 434 10.86 -6.44 21.90
C VAL A 434 11.44 -5.20 21.20
N ILE A 435 12.71 -4.91 21.49
CA ILE A 435 13.51 -3.86 20.85
C ILE A 435 14.60 -4.51 20.00
N LEU A 436 14.51 -4.35 18.69
CA LEU A 436 15.56 -4.74 17.76
C LEU A 436 16.54 -3.58 17.59
N VAL A 437 17.83 -3.82 17.77
CA VAL A 437 18.88 -2.80 17.64
C VAL A 437 19.76 -3.12 16.45
N VAL A 438 19.68 -2.25 15.44
CA VAL A 438 20.52 -2.32 14.23
C VAL A 438 21.49 -1.15 14.29
N ARG A 439 22.76 -1.44 14.59
CA ARG A 439 23.77 -0.42 14.91
C ARG A 439 23.27 0.49 16.05
N ASP A 440 23.09 1.78 15.81
CA ASP A 440 22.66 2.77 16.80
C ASP A 440 21.14 3.06 16.76
N THR A 441 20.40 2.38 15.86
CA THR A 441 18.96 2.58 15.67
C THR A 441 18.16 1.50 16.38
N LYS A 442 17.15 1.92 17.15
CA LYS A 442 16.24 1.03 17.87
C LYS A 442 14.90 0.93 17.15
N PHE A 443 14.37 -0.28 17.04
CA PHE A 443 13.07 -0.59 16.45
C PHE A 443 12.21 -1.30 17.49
N TYR A 444 11.08 -0.69 17.86
CA TYR A 444 10.11 -1.20 18.83
C TYR A 444 9.03 -1.97 18.06
N VAL A 445 8.93 -3.27 18.29
CA VAL A 445 8.14 -4.20 17.47
C VAL A 445 7.53 -5.34 18.31
N SER A 446 6.61 -6.11 17.71
CA SER A 446 5.95 -7.26 18.34
C SER A 446 6.71 -8.59 18.11
N LYS A 447 7.07 -9.27 19.20
CA LYS A 447 7.78 -10.55 19.27
C LYS A 447 6.97 -11.67 18.63
N SER A 448 5.70 -11.80 19.02
CA SER A 448 4.80 -12.84 18.50
C SER A 448 4.59 -12.70 16.99
N PHE A 449 4.43 -11.46 16.51
CA PHE A 449 4.31 -11.19 15.08
C PHE A 449 5.59 -11.55 14.32
N LEU A 450 6.77 -11.10 14.79
CA LEU A 450 8.03 -11.46 14.14
C LEU A 450 8.27 -12.97 14.11
N ALA A 451 7.95 -13.67 15.19
CA ALA A 451 8.08 -15.13 15.25
C ALA A 451 7.09 -15.85 14.31
N ALA A 452 5.92 -15.25 14.05
CA ALA A 452 4.96 -15.77 13.07
C ALA A 452 5.49 -15.63 11.63
N GLU A 453 6.13 -14.50 11.31
CA GLU A 453 6.56 -14.17 9.95
C GLU A 453 7.98 -14.64 9.60
N SER A 454 8.78 -15.06 10.59
CA SER A 454 10.19 -15.40 10.41
C SER A 454 10.63 -16.55 11.31
N ILE A 455 11.13 -17.62 10.69
CA ILE A 455 11.75 -18.75 11.40
C ILE A 455 13.01 -18.29 12.16
N PHE A 456 13.77 -17.35 11.59
CA PHE A 456 14.94 -16.77 12.24
C PHE A 456 14.56 -16.03 13.53
N PHE A 457 13.58 -15.11 13.45
CA PHE A 457 13.14 -14.39 14.64
C PHE A 457 12.46 -15.33 15.64
N LYS A 458 11.71 -16.33 15.18
CA LYS A 458 11.16 -17.37 16.06
C LYS A 458 12.24 -18.06 16.88
N ALA A 459 13.36 -18.44 16.27
CA ALA A 459 14.48 -19.08 16.98
C ALA A 459 15.11 -18.14 18.01
N ILE A 460 15.59 -16.96 17.59
CA ILE A 460 16.34 -16.05 18.47
C ILE A 460 15.47 -15.46 19.59
N LEU A 461 14.17 -15.28 19.36
CA LEU A 461 13.23 -14.74 20.34
C LEU A 461 12.75 -15.81 21.33
N SER A 462 12.82 -17.10 20.95
CA SER A 462 12.54 -18.23 21.86
C SER A 462 13.70 -18.46 22.83
N GLU A 463 14.95 -18.30 22.37
CA GLU A 463 16.16 -18.43 23.19
C GLU A 463 16.32 -17.29 24.21
N ASN A 464 15.86 -16.07 23.86
CA ASN A 464 15.94 -14.87 24.72
C ASN A 464 14.71 -14.70 25.65
N SER A 465 14.16 -15.80 26.19
CA SER A 465 12.95 -15.80 27.04
C SER A 465 13.17 -15.36 28.50
N SER A 466 14.30 -14.74 28.84
CA SER A 466 14.50 -14.17 30.18
C SER A 466 13.45 -13.09 30.47
N GLU A 467 12.80 -13.19 31.62
CA GLU A 467 11.68 -12.38 32.15
C GLU A 467 12.00 -10.87 32.38
N SER A 468 12.96 -10.29 31.66
CA SER A 468 13.23 -8.86 31.73
C SER A 468 12.19 -8.07 30.93
N LYS A 469 11.65 -7.00 31.52
CA LYS A 469 10.64 -6.10 30.94
C LYS A 469 11.04 -5.40 29.63
N GLU A 470 12.29 -5.51 29.18
CA GLU A 470 12.76 -4.98 27.89
C GLU A 470 13.64 -6.03 27.18
N SER A 471 13.01 -6.92 26.40
CA SER A 471 13.75 -7.85 25.53
C SER A 471 14.45 -7.05 24.45
N LYS A 472 15.79 -7.07 24.42
CA LYS A 472 16.60 -6.34 23.45
C LYS A 472 17.46 -7.30 22.64
N VAL A 473 17.34 -7.25 21.32
CA VAL A 473 18.11 -8.10 20.39
C VAL A 473 18.94 -7.23 19.47
N THR A 474 20.25 -7.44 19.44
CA THR A 474 21.14 -6.73 18.51
C THR A 474 21.27 -7.51 17.21
N LEU A 475 21.13 -6.82 16.09
CA LEU A 475 21.17 -7.41 14.75
C LEU A 475 22.32 -6.78 13.95
N ASP A 476 23.27 -7.61 13.55
CA ASP A 476 24.46 -7.18 12.83
C ASP A 476 24.33 -7.33 11.32
N GLY A 477 25.12 -6.56 10.57
CA GLY A 477 25.30 -6.73 9.11
C GLY A 477 24.07 -6.39 8.26
N VAL A 478 23.22 -5.46 8.70
CA VAL A 478 22.14 -4.85 7.92
C VAL A 478 22.21 -3.33 8.09
N ASP A 479 21.81 -2.57 7.06
CA ASP A 479 21.69 -1.12 7.16
C ASP A 479 20.38 -0.73 7.88
N PRO A 480 20.39 0.24 8.82
CA PRO A 480 19.17 0.67 9.50
C PRO A 480 18.05 1.17 8.57
N ASN A 481 18.37 1.77 7.42
CA ASN A 481 17.32 2.21 6.49
C ASN A 481 16.75 1.04 5.70
N ASP A 482 17.59 0.13 5.22
CA ASP A 482 17.11 -1.11 4.57
C ASP A 482 16.26 -1.94 5.53
N PHE A 483 16.66 -2.01 6.81
CA PHE A 483 15.90 -2.68 7.86
C PHE A 483 14.57 -1.98 8.16
N HIS A 484 14.55 -0.65 8.16
CA HIS A 484 13.31 0.12 8.31
C HIS A 484 12.33 -0.20 7.19
N TYR A 485 12.73 -0.08 5.92
CA TYR A 485 11.84 -0.38 4.80
C TYR A 485 11.43 -1.86 4.78
N PHE A 486 12.32 -2.76 5.19
CA PHE A 486 11.98 -4.16 5.41
C PHE A 486 10.86 -4.34 6.44
N LEU A 487 10.94 -3.67 7.60
CA LEU A 487 9.88 -3.72 8.61
C LEU A 487 8.59 -3.10 8.09
N GLU A 488 8.65 -1.99 7.35
CA GLU A 488 7.47 -1.43 6.71
C GLU A 488 6.74 -2.47 5.84
N VAL A 489 7.48 -3.14 4.94
CA VAL A 489 6.90 -4.18 4.07
C VAL A 489 6.36 -5.38 4.87
N LEU A 490 7.08 -5.79 5.92
CA LEU A 490 6.67 -6.86 6.81
C LEU A 490 5.36 -6.52 7.52
N TYR A 491 5.19 -5.27 7.96
CA TYR A 491 3.98 -4.74 8.60
C TYR A 491 2.90 -4.30 7.60
N GLY A 492 3.03 -4.67 6.31
CA GLY A 492 1.99 -4.51 5.31
C GLY A 492 2.08 -3.25 4.44
N GLU A 493 3.11 -2.42 4.62
CA GLU A 493 3.29 -1.17 3.87
C GLU A 493 3.86 -1.39 2.46
N THR A 494 3.61 -0.43 1.56
CA THR A 494 4.09 -0.42 0.17
C THR A 494 5.44 0.27 -0.01
N SER A 495 6.42 -0.18 0.77
CA SER A 495 7.75 0.44 0.79
C SER A 495 8.72 -0.05 -0.27
N ILE A 496 8.33 -1.00 -1.14
CA ILE A 496 9.18 -1.52 -2.23
C ILE A 496 9.16 -0.60 -3.46
N ASP A 497 10.34 -0.23 -3.95
CA ASP A 497 10.57 0.39 -5.26
C ASP A 497 11.96 0.04 -5.81
N ASP A 498 12.33 0.57 -6.98
CA ASP A 498 13.62 0.28 -7.61
C ASP A 498 14.85 0.71 -6.80
N SER A 499 14.67 1.65 -5.86
CA SER A 499 15.75 2.14 -4.99
C SER A 499 15.89 1.32 -3.70
N THR A 500 14.80 0.73 -3.21
CA THR A 500 14.72 0.03 -1.91
C THR A 500 14.72 -1.50 -2.03
N VAL A 501 14.24 -2.05 -3.16
CA VAL A 501 13.97 -3.50 -3.31
C VAL A 501 15.18 -4.38 -3.04
N GLU A 502 16.39 -3.98 -3.43
CA GLU A 502 17.58 -4.80 -3.22
C GLU A 502 17.95 -4.90 -1.72
N GLY A 503 17.83 -3.80 -0.97
CA GLY A 503 18.09 -3.77 0.47
C GLY A 503 17.03 -4.53 1.26
N ILE A 504 15.75 -4.36 0.90
CA ILE A 504 14.64 -5.10 1.49
C ILE A 504 14.79 -6.61 1.22
N LEU A 505 15.10 -7.00 -0.03
CA LEU A 505 15.27 -8.40 -0.42
C LEU A 505 16.45 -9.06 0.30
N MET A 506 17.60 -8.36 0.38
CA MET A 506 18.74 -8.84 1.16
C MET A 506 18.37 -9.13 2.62
N THR A 507 17.61 -8.21 3.22
CA THR A 507 17.14 -8.31 4.60
C THR A 507 16.16 -9.46 4.78
N ALA A 508 15.24 -9.65 3.83
CA ALA A 508 14.26 -10.73 3.83
C ALA A 508 14.89 -12.13 3.73
N VAL A 509 15.93 -12.28 2.90
CA VAL A 509 16.71 -13.53 2.84
C VAL A 509 17.43 -13.78 4.16
N LYS A 510 18.09 -12.74 4.69
CA LYS A 510 18.87 -12.84 5.93
C LYS A 510 18.03 -13.27 7.14
N TYR A 511 16.84 -12.70 7.27
CA TYR A 511 15.93 -12.99 8.39
C TYR A 511 14.81 -13.96 8.01
N SER A 512 14.93 -14.67 6.88
CA SER A 512 14.02 -15.74 6.47
C SER A 512 12.54 -15.34 6.59
N THR A 513 12.14 -14.26 5.91
CA THR A 513 10.74 -13.79 5.83
C THR A 513 10.15 -14.05 4.44
N PRO A 514 9.43 -15.16 4.22
CA PRO A 514 8.91 -15.52 2.91
C PRO A 514 7.96 -14.48 2.31
N ILE A 515 7.12 -13.85 3.14
CA ILE A 515 6.14 -12.85 2.67
C ILE A 515 6.83 -11.63 2.04
N VAL A 516 7.89 -11.11 2.66
CA VAL A 516 8.64 -9.96 2.14
C VAL A 516 9.45 -10.37 0.90
N PHE A 517 10.04 -11.56 0.90
CA PHE A 517 10.75 -12.11 -0.25
C PHE A 517 9.85 -12.19 -1.49
N ARG A 518 8.66 -12.79 -1.35
CA ARG A 518 7.66 -12.91 -2.43
C ARG A 518 7.23 -11.54 -2.93
N LYS A 519 6.96 -10.58 -2.04
CA LYS A 519 6.60 -9.20 -2.45
C LYS A 519 7.71 -8.50 -3.24
N CYS A 520 8.98 -8.69 -2.86
CA CYS A 520 10.11 -8.17 -3.63
C CYS A 520 10.16 -8.79 -5.04
N GLU A 521 9.93 -10.10 -5.15
CA GLU A 521 9.88 -10.78 -6.46
C GLU A 521 8.72 -10.28 -7.32
N GLU A 522 7.52 -10.19 -6.75
CA GLU A 522 6.32 -9.64 -7.41
C GLU A 522 6.55 -8.23 -7.95
N PHE A 523 7.18 -7.36 -7.15
CA PHE A 523 7.54 -6.00 -7.58
C PHE A 523 8.52 -6.02 -8.76
N LEU A 524 9.59 -6.81 -8.68
CA LEU A 524 10.59 -6.92 -9.75
C LEU A 524 9.97 -7.46 -11.05
N LEU A 525 9.02 -8.38 -10.94
CA LEU A 525 8.28 -8.96 -12.06
C LEU A 525 7.36 -7.95 -12.74
N ASN A 526 6.60 -7.18 -11.96
CA ASN A 526 5.39 -6.50 -12.47
C ASN A 526 5.48 -4.97 -12.50
N SER A 527 6.24 -4.36 -11.59
CA SER A 527 6.20 -2.91 -11.36
C SER A 527 7.55 -2.22 -11.57
N SER A 528 8.65 -2.95 -11.38
CA SER A 528 10.01 -2.42 -11.50
C SER A 528 10.35 -1.94 -12.91
N GLU A 529 10.95 -0.75 -13.02
CA GLU A 529 11.48 -0.17 -14.25
C GLU A 529 12.95 -0.55 -14.51
N MET A 530 13.55 -1.35 -13.61
CA MET A 530 14.93 -1.80 -13.74
C MET A 530 15.20 -2.45 -15.09
N ILE A 531 16.37 -2.15 -15.65
CA ILE A 531 16.83 -2.79 -16.88
C ILE A 531 16.91 -4.32 -16.72
N PRO A 532 16.58 -5.12 -17.75
CA PRO A 532 16.51 -6.58 -17.66
C PRO A 532 17.80 -7.23 -17.14
N ARG A 533 18.97 -6.68 -17.48
CA ARG A 533 20.27 -7.19 -16.99
C ARG A 533 20.40 -7.07 -15.46
N LYS A 534 19.85 -6.03 -14.85
CA LYS A 534 19.86 -5.86 -13.39
C LYS A 534 18.88 -6.84 -12.75
N LYS A 535 17.66 -6.98 -13.30
CA LYS A 535 16.68 -7.98 -12.84
C LYS A 535 17.23 -9.40 -12.87
N LEU A 536 17.91 -9.80 -13.95
CA LEU A 536 18.55 -11.13 -14.05
C LEU A 536 19.70 -11.33 -13.04
N LYS A 537 20.48 -10.29 -12.75
CA LYS A 537 21.52 -10.37 -11.72
C LYS A 537 20.91 -10.58 -10.33
N LEU A 538 19.85 -9.84 -10.00
CA LEU A 538 19.13 -10.00 -8.73
C LEU A 538 18.49 -11.38 -8.62
N SER A 539 17.88 -11.87 -9.70
CA SER A 539 17.23 -13.18 -9.68
C SER A 539 18.20 -14.34 -9.48
N VAL A 540 19.39 -14.27 -10.07
CA VAL A 540 20.44 -15.27 -9.81
C VAL A 540 21.04 -15.12 -8.41
N LYS A 541 21.26 -13.88 -7.95
CA LYS A 541 21.90 -13.60 -6.64
C LYS A 541 21.06 -14.09 -5.46
N TYR A 542 19.73 -13.92 -5.53
CA TYR A 542 18.80 -14.23 -4.45
C TYR A 542 17.89 -15.44 -4.75
N ASP A 543 18.16 -16.15 -5.84
CA ASP A 543 17.39 -17.31 -6.31
C ASP A 543 15.88 -17.03 -6.48
N LEU A 544 15.57 -15.92 -7.14
CA LEU A 544 14.19 -15.54 -7.52
C LEU A 544 13.79 -16.34 -8.76
N GLU A 545 13.26 -17.54 -8.57
CA GLU A 545 12.99 -18.50 -9.64
C GLU A 545 12.03 -17.96 -10.72
N GLU A 546 10.93 -17.32 -10.31
CA GLU A 546 9.95 -16.79 -11.26
C GLU A 546 10.54 -15.64 -12.07
N LEU A 547 11.25 -14.72 -11.41
CA LEU A 547 11.93 -13.62 -12.08
C LEU A 547 13.02 -14.11 -13.03
N LYS A 548 13.78 -15.14 -12.62
CA LYS A 548 14.81 -15.79 -13.45
C LYS A 548 14.19 -16.41 -14.69
N ASN A 549 13.09 -17.17 -14.54
CA ASN A 549 12.39 -17.79 -15.65
C ASN A 549 11.84 -16.75 -16.64
N LYS A 550 11.24 -15.66 -16.14
CA LYS A 550 10.76 -14.54 -16.97
C LYS A 550 11.91 -13.86 -17.73
N CYS A 551 13.02 -13.56 -17.06
CA CYS A 551 14.17 -12.95 -17.72
C CYS A 551 14.76 -13.85 -18.83
N MET A 552 14.80 -15.16 -18.60
CA MET A 552 15.33 -16.12 -19.58
C MET A 552 14.42 -16.32 -20.78
N SER A 553 13.09 -16.30 -20.60
CA SER A 553 12.14 -16.38 -21.72
C SER A 553 12.19 -15.14 -22.61
N GLU A 554 12.25 -13.95 -22.02
CA GLU A 554 12.40 -12.68 -22.75
C GLU A 554 13.73 -12.61 -23.53
N ALA A 555 14.83 -13.12 -22.96
CA ALA A 555 16.12 -13.21 -23.63
C ALA A 555 16.09 -14.15 -24.85
N LYS A 556 15.44 -15.32 -24.72
CA LYS A 556 15.25 -16.26 -25.84
C LYS A 556 14.43 -15.63 -26.97
N ILE A 557 13.35 -14.92 -26.67
CA ILE A 557 12.52 -14.23 -27.67
C ILE A 557 13.33 -13.17 -28.42
N LYS A 558 14.11 -12.34 -27.71
CA LYS A 558 14.99 -11.34 -28.33
C LYS A 558 16.03 -11.97 -29.25
N SER A 559 16.61 -13.11 -28.84
CA SER A 559 17.52 -13.88 -29.69
C SER A 559 16.83 -14.40 -30.95
N ILE A 560 15.60 -14.92 -30.86
CA ILE A 560 14.87 -15.40 -32.04
C ILE A 560 14.55 -14.25 -33.00
N LEU A 561 14.11 -13.10 -32.47
CA LEU A 561 13.80 -11.92 -33.28
C LEU A 561 15.05 -11.32 -33.94
N SER A 562 16.20 -11.29 -33.24
CA SER A 562 17.45 -10.79 -33.82
C SER A 562 18.00 -11.69 -34.94
N HIS A 563 17.69 -12.99 -34.91
CA HIS A 563 18.08 -13.93 -35.96
C HIS A 563 17.03 -14.03 -37.10
N GLY A 564 15.77 -13.68 -36.84
CA GLY A 564 14.69 -13.69 -37.84
C GLY A 564 14.68 -12.50 -38.81
N VAL A 565 15.30 -11.37 -38.45
CA VAL A 565 15.36 -10.17 -39.32
C VAL A 565 16.43 -10.27 -40.41
N TYR A 566 17.35 -11.24 -40.34
CA TYR A 566 18.33 -11.51 -41.41
C TYR A 566 17.88 -12.57 -42.42
N GLY A 567 16.64 -13.08 -42.33
CA GLY A 567 16.15 -14.21 -43.13
C GLY A 567 15.07 -13.92 -44.18
N ILE A 568 14.63 -12.67 -44.36
CA ILE A 568 13.58 -12.34 -45.35
C ILE A 568 14.10 -11.24 -46.29
N GLY A 569 15.06 -11.62 -47.13
CA GLY A 569 15.49 -10.85 -48.28
C GLY A 569 15.46 -11.73 -49.53
N LEU A 570 14.49 -11.42 -50.41
CA LEU A 570 14.40 -11.80 -51.83
C LEU A 570 14.49 -13.30 -52.22
N SER A 571 13.34 -13.86 -52.60
CA SER A 571 13.15 -14.36 -53.97
C SER A 571 11.67 -14.60 -54.22
N ILE A 572 11.11 -13.87 -55.19
CA ILE A 572 10.31 -14.37 -56.33
C ILE A 572 10.04 -13.13 -57.20
N MET A 573 10.96 -12.87 -58.13
CA MET A 573 10.65 -12.26 -59.43
C MET A 573 10.81 -13.39 -60.45
N SER A 574 9.68 -13.82 -61.03
CA SER A 574 9.47 -14.27 -62.42
C SER A 574 8.22 -15.13 -62.48
#